data_AF-A0A813G6Q9-F1
#
_entry.id   AF-A0A813G6Q9-F1
#
_cell.length_a   1.000
_cell.length_b   1.000
_cell.length_c   1.000
_cell.angle_alpha   90.00
_cell.angle_beta   90.00
_cell.angle_gamma   90.00
#
_symmetry.space_group_name_H-M   'P 1'
#
loop_
_entity.id
_entity.type
_entity.pdbx_description
1 polymer ?
#
loop_
_entity_poly.entity_id
_entity_poly.type
_entity_poly.pdbx_seq_one_letter_code
_entity_poly.pdbx_strand_id
1 'polypeptide(L)'
;ETSSQHCHRRVLEAGRELAVAWGTSDEWLAVDEELVATQAMVRLPHSLKVQDVPGIPGAGVRSVLRSRFGVEAAIGNFGGSIGAYVRLSYAIYNTQDDIGRLRDAVLQLLKEQ
;
A
#
# COMPACT_ATOMS: atom_id res chain seq x y z
N GLU A 1 -19.56 -3.84 16.94
CA GLU A 1 -18.89 -3.23 15.78
C GLU A 1 -19.53 -3.81 14.52
N THR A 2 -19.96 -2.98 13.57
CA THR A 2 -20.44 -3.47 12.26
C THR A 2 -19.24 -3.90 11.40
N SER A 3 -19.47 -4.73 10.38
CA SER A 3 -18.40 -5.13 9.44
C SER A 3 -17.71 -3.93 8.79
N SER A 4 -18.47 -2.88 8.44
CA SER A 4 -17.92 -1.64 7.88
C SER A 4 -17.04 -0.89 8.88
N GLN A 5 -17.49 -0.75 10.13
CA GLN A 5 -16.70 -0.10 11.18
C GLN A 5 -15.40 -0.87 11.47
N HIS A 6 -15.47 -2.20 11.46
CA HIS A 6 -14.30 -3.06 11.60
C HIS A 6 -13.30 -2.83 10.46
N CYS A 7 -13.75 -2.92 9.21
CA CYS A 7 -12.88 -2.75 8.05
C CYS A 7 -12.27 -1.33 7.98
N HIS A 8 -13.06 -0.32 8.32
CA HIS A 8 -12.62 1.06 8.45
C HIS A 8 -11.46 1.20 9.45
N ARG A 9 -11.66 0.74 10.69
CA ARG A 9 -10.62 0.82 11.72
C ARG A 9 -9.35 0.07 11.30
N ARG A 10 -9.52 -1.13 10.72
CA ARG A 10 -8.39 -1.98 10.32
C ARG A 10 -7.61 -1.42 9.13
N VAL A 11 -8.28 -0.78 8.16
CA VAL A 11 -7.58 -0.15 7.04
C VAL A 11 -6.78 1.08 7.49
N LEU A 12 -7.28 1.83 8.49
CA LEU A 12 -6.55 2.95 9.09
C LEU A 12 -5.35 2.49 9.94
N GLU A 13 -5.52 1.43 10.74
CA GLU A 13 -4.40 0.79 11.47
C GLU A 13 -3.30 0.33 10.52
N ALA A 14 -3.67 -0.39 9.45
CA ALA A 14 -2.73 -0.87 8.44
C ALA A 14 -2.06 0.29 7.70
N GLY A 15 -2.82 1.33 7.33
CA GLY A 15 -2.26 2.49 6.64
C GLY A 15 -1.24 3.24 7.47
N ARG A 16 -1.51 3.46 8.76
CA ARG A 16 -0.53 4.02 9.71
C ARG A 16 0.72 3.16 9.84
N GLU A 17 0.55 1.85 10.02
CA GLU A 17 1.68 0.91 10.15
C GLU A 17 2.61 1.01 8.94
N LEU A 18 2.04 0.95 7.74
CA LEU A 18 2.80 1.01 6.50
C LEU A 18 3.46 2.38 6.31
N ALA A 19 2.74 3.48 6.56
CA ALA A 19 3.29 4.83 6.42
C ALA A 19 4.49 5.05 7.34
N VAL A 20 4.41 4.60 8.59
CA VAL A 20 5.53 4.65 9.55
C VAL A 20 6.70 3.80 9.07
N ALA A 21 6.45 2.56 8.66
CA ALA A 21 7.51 1.66 8.20
C ALA A 21 8.22 2.18 6.94
N TRP A 22 7.50 2.89 6.08
CA TRP A 22 8.00 3.41 4.81
C TRP A 22 8.50 4.86 4.86
N GLY A 23 8.40 5.52 6.02
CA GLY A 23 8.82 6.90 6.18
C GLY A 23 7.95 7.90 5.41
N THR A 24 6.66 7.62 5.26
CA THR A 24 5.65 8.47 4.55
C THR A 24 4.53 8.92 5.49
N SER A 25 4.84 9.04 6.79
CA SER A 25 3.88 9.40 7.84
C SER A 25 3.27 10.78 7.63
N ASP A 26 4.03 11.75 7.12
CA ASP A 26 3.55 13.12 6.93
C ASP A 26 2.39 13.18 5.91
N GLU A 27 2.47 12.37 4.85
CA GLU A 27 1.38 12.24 3.88
C GLU A 27 0.19 11.47 4.42
N TRP A 28 0.44 10.48 5.29
CA TRP A 28 -0.64 9.75 5.94
C TRP A 28 -1.42 10.65 6.92
N LEU A 29 -0.73 11.53 7.64
CA LEU A 29 -1.36 12.49 8.57
C LEU A 29 -2.25 13.51 7.84
N ALA A 30 -2.11 13.69 6.53
CA ALA A 30 -2.97 14.53 5.72
C ALA A 30 -4.29 13.84 5.29
N VAL A 31 -4.45 12.54 5.57
CA VAL A 31 -5.67 11.80 5.28
C VAL A 31 -6.75 12.17 6.30
N ASP A 32 -7.90 12.62 5.81
CA ASP A 32 -9.10 12.74 6.63
C ASP A 32 -9.68 11.35 6.88
N GLU A 33 -9.45 10.83 8.08
CA GLU A 33 -9.86 9.48 8.47
C GLU A 33 -11.37 9.29 8.39
N GLU A 34 -12.19 10.33 8.60
CA GLU A 34 -13.65 10.24 8.54
C GLU A 34 -14.16 9.96 7.10
N LEU A 35 -13.36 10.34 6.09
CA LEU A 35 -13.68 10.10 4.67
C LEU A 35 -13.20 8.75 4.17
N VAL A 36 -12.41 8.02 4.96
CA VAL A 36 -11.95 6.68 4.62
C VAL A 36 -13.08 5.69 4.90
N ALA A 37 -13.60 5.03 3.88
CA ALA A 37 -14.57 3.96 4.06
C ALA A 37 -13.88 2.66 4.51
N THR A 38 -13.74 1.68 3.61
CA THR A 38 -13.07 0.39 3.86
C THR A 38 -11.79 0.20 3.05
N GLN A 39 -11.34 1.27 2.38
CA GLN A 39 -10.19 1.29 1.49
C GLN A 39 -9.37 2.56 1.74
N ALA A 40 -8.06 2.44 1.73
CA ALA A 40 -7.15 3.58 1.88
C ALA A 40 -6.03 3.53 0.83
N MET A 41 -5.55 4.70 0.43
CA MET A 41 -4.39 4.85 -0.43
C MET A 41 -3.20 5.20 0.48
N VAL A 42 -2.19 4.33 0.53
CA VAL A 42 -0.97 4.55 1.30
C VAL A 42 0.16 4.85 0.35
N ARG A 43 0.91 5.92 0.61
CA ARG A 43 2.04 6.31 -0.23
C ARG A 43 3.17 5.29 -0.10
N LEU A 44 3.74 4.88 -1.22
CA LEU A 44 4.96 4.08 -1.25
C LEU A 44 6.17 4.98 -1.00
N PRO A 45 7.29 4.43 -0.49
CA PRO A 45 8.51 5.21 -0.28
C PRO A 45 8.94 5.96 -1.54
N HIS A 46 9.33 7.24 -1.41
CA HIS A 46 9.74 8.07 -2.55
C HIS A 46 10.97 7.53 -3.31
N SER A 47 11.83 6.80 -2.62
CA SER A 47 13.01 6.15 -3.20
C SER A 47 12.68 4.87 -3.97
N LEU A 48 11.48 4.31 -3.82
CA LEU A 48 11.07 3.10 -4.53
C LEU A 48 10.80 3.43 -6.00
N LYS A 49 11.55 2.81 -6.91
CA LYS A 49 11.35 2.97 -8.35
C LYS A 49 10.15 2.14 -8.80
N VAL A 50 8.98 2.78 -8.90
CA VAL A 50 7.76 2.16 -9.40
C VAL A 50 7.64 2.42 -10.90
N GLN A 51 7.71 1.35 -11.70
CA GLN A 51 7.57 1.41 -13.16
C GLN A 51 6.23 0.82 -13.64
N ASP A 52 5.35 0.45 -12.71
CA ASP A 52 4.04 -0.10 -13.03
C ASP A 52 3.21 0.91 -13.83
N VAL A 53 2.67 0.46 -14.95
CA VAL A 53 1.71 1.22 -15.77
C VAL A 53 0.34 0.59 -15.59
N PRO A 54 -0.67 1.34 -15.11
CA PRO A 54 -2.02 0.81 -14.96
C PRO A 54 -2.56 0.16 -16.25
N GLY A 55 -3.11 -1.05 -16.12
CA GLY A 55 -3.69 -1.78 -17.26
C GLY A 55 -2.68 -2.51 -18.16
N ILE A 56 -1.37 -2.36 -17.94
CA ILE A 56 -0.34 -3.06 -18.71
C ILE A 56 0.35 -4.10 -17.81
N PRO A 57 0.17 -5.41 -18.07
CA PRO A 57 0.96 -6.45 -17.42
C PRO A 57 2.44 -6.24 -17.77
N GLY A 58 3.26 -5.96 -16.77
CA GLY A 58 4.70 -5.73 -16.95
C GLY A 58 5.49 -6.13 -15.72
N ALA A 59 6.82 -6.13 -15.84
CA ALA A 59 7.77 -6.47 -14.78
C ALA A 59 7.93 -5.35 -13.72
N GLY A 60 6.82 -4.72 -13.32
CA GLY A 60 6.81 -3.68 -12.29
C GLY A 60 6.81 -4.24 -10.87
N VAL A 61 6.77 -3.34 -9.89
CA VAL A 61 6.72 -3.66 -8.46
C VAL A 61 5.54 -4.58 -8.15
N ARG A 62 4.38 -4.37 -8.78
CA ARG A 62 3.21 -5.22 -8.59
C ARG A 62 3.49 -6.67 -8.98
N SER A 63 4.16 -6.89 -10.11
CA SER A 63 4.50 -8.25 -10.57
C SER A 63 5.50 -8.91 -9.62
N VAL A 64 6.49 -8.16 -9.14
CA VAL A 64 7.50 -8.69 -8.21
C VAL A 64 6.88 -9.04 -6.86
N LEU A 65 6.02 -8.18 -6.31
CA LEU A 65 5.26 -8.46 -5.08
C LEU A 65 4.47 -9.77 -5.20
N ARG A 66 3.79 -9.96 -6.34
CA ARG A 66 3.03 -11.18 -6.60
C ARG A 66 3.91 -12.42 -6.73
N SER A 67 4.88 -12.40 -7.65
CA SER A 67 5.63 -13.61 -8.03
C SER A 67 6.66 -14.04 -6.98
N ARG A 68 7.25 -13.08 -6.26
CA ARG A 68 8.35 -13.35 -5.32
C ARG A 68 7.89 -13.38 -3.87
N PHE A 69 6.94 -12.53 -3.50
CA PHE A 69 6.49 -12.40 -2.11
C PHE A 69 5.09 -12.96 -1.88
N GLY A 70 4.39 -13.38 -2.93
CA GLY A 70 3.02 -13.88 -2.84
C GLY A 70 2.03 -12.84 -2.34
N VAL A 71 2.29 -11.55 -2.62
CA VAL A 71 1.47 -10.41 -2.21
C VAL A 71 0.75 -9.82 -3.42
N GLU A 72 -0.59 -9.90 -3.42
CA GLU A 72 -1.42 -9.21 -4.39
C GLU A 72 -1.68 -7.78 -3.91
N ALA A 73 -1.17 -6.80 -4.66
CA ALA A 73 -1.34 -5.38 -4.36
C ALA A 73 -1.89 -4.63 -5.58
N ALA A 74 -2.78 -3.67 -5.32
CA ALA A 74 -3.20 -2.68 -6.31
C ALA A 74 -2.30 -1.45 -6.16
N ILE A 75 -1.39 -1.24 -7.12
CA ILE A 75 -0.45 -0.11 -7.13
C ILE A 75 -0.91 0.90 -8.18
N GLY A 76 -1.00 2.17 -7.78
CA GLY A 76 -1.17 3.31 -8.68
C GLY A 76 0.13 4.10 -8.73
N ASN A 77 0.72 4.21 -9.92
CA ASN A 77 1.86 5.09 -10.18
C ASN A 77 1.36 6.36 -10.87
N PHE A 78 1.32 7.47 -10.14
CA PHE A 78 0.83 8.75 -10.67
C PHE A 78 1.97 9.63 -11.20
N GLY A 79 3.22 9.18 -11.07
CA GLY A 79 4.40 9.87 -11.57
C GLY A 79 4.67 11.23 -10.91
N GLY A 80 5.75 11.88 -11.35
CA GLY A 80 6.12 13.24 -10.95
C GLY A 80 6.22 13.43 -9.44
N SER A 81 5.72 14.57 -8.96
CA SER A 81 5.67 14.92 -7.53
C SER A 81 4.56 14.20 -6.75
N ILE A 82 3.63 13.54 -7.43
CA ILE A 82 2.52 12.79 -6.81
C ILE A 82 3.05 11.43 -6.31
N GLY A 83 3.90 10.76 -7.08
CA GLY A 83 4.51 9.50 -6.68
C GLY A 83 3.58 8.29 -6.81
N ALA A 84 3.87 7.22 -6.06
CA ALA A 84 3.15 5.95 -6.16
C ALA A 84 2.46 5.58 -4.85
N TYR A 85 1.34 4.89 -4.97
CA TYR A 85 0.50 4.49 -3.85
C TYR A 85 0.06 3.04 -3.98
N VAL A 86 -0.13 2.39 -2.84
CA VAL A 86 -0.83 1.11 -2.75
C VAL A 86 -2.23 1.33 -2.20
N ARG A 87 -3.22 0.68 -2.82
CA ARG A 87 -4.59 0.66 -2.32
C ARG A 87 -4.76 -0.54 -1.39
N LEU A 88 -5.16 -0.26 -0.16
CA LEU A 88 -5.58 -1.27 0.81
C LEU A 88 -7.09 -1.52 0.71
N SER A 89 -7.52 -2.74 0.99
CA SER A 89 -8.92 -3.13 1.09
C SER A 89 -9.06 -4.27 2.09
N TYR A 90 -9.29 -3.90 3.35
CA TYR A 90 -9.34 -4.87 4.44
C TYR A 90 -10.51 -5.84 4.26
N ALA A 91 -10.29 -7.11 4.58
CA ALA A 91 -11.23 -8.23 4.47
C ALA A 91 -11.71 -8.63 3.05
N ILE A 92 -11.46 -7.82 2.02
CA ILE A 92 -11.70 -8.20 0.62
C ILE A 92 -10.42 -8.68 -0.05
N TYR A 93 -9.30 -7.98 0.15
CA TYR A 93 -8.02 -8.31 -0.48
C TYR A 93 -6.85 -8.41 0.50
N ASN A 94 -6.97 -7.87 1.72
CA ASN A 94 -5.89 -7.84 2.68
C ASN A 94 -6.34 -8.33 4.07
N THR A 95 -5.59 -9.28 4.62
CA THR A 95 -5.54 -9.67 6.04
C THR A 95 -4.38 -8.96 6.73
N GLN A 96 -4.26 -9.09 8.06
CA GLN A 96 -3.13 -8.50 8.79
C GLN A 96 -1.79 -9.09 8.33
N ASP A 97 -1.75 -10.39 8.05
CA ASP A 97 -0.56 -11.07 7.55
C ASP A 97 -0.18 -10.57 6.15
N ASP A 98 -1.16 -10.22 5.31
CA ASP A 98 -0.90 -9.61 4.01
C ASP A 98 -0.27 -8.22 4.14
N ILE A 99 -0.72 -7.42 5.13
CA ILE A 99 -0.14 -6.11 5.42
C ILE A 99 1.31 -6.25 5.88
N GLY A 100 1.60 -7.18 6.78
CA GLY A 100 2.98 -7.45 7.23
C GLY A 100 3.89 -7.91 6.09
N ARG A 101 3.41 -8.83 5.25
CA ARG A 101 4.17 -9.27 4.06
C ARG A 101 4.40 -8.15 3.07
N LEU A 102 3.39 -7.30 2.82
CA LEU A 102 3.53 -6.14 1.95
C LEU A 102 4.57 -5.14 2.49
N ARG A 103 4.51 -4.84 3.79
CA ARG A 103 5.47 -3.97 4.47
C ARG A 103 6.91 -4.43 4.24
N ASP A 104 7.17 -5.70 4.56
CA ASP A 104 8.51 -6.28 4.53
C ASP A 104 9.01 -6.44 3.08
N ALA A 105 8.14 -6.82 2.15
CA ALA A 105 8.47 -6.93 0.73
C ALA A 105 8.89 -5.58 0.14
N VAL A 106 8.16 -4.50 0.43
CA VAL A 106 8.54 -3.15 -0.04
C VAL A 106 9.87 -2.70 0.54
N LEU A 107 10.11 -2.94 1.84
CA LEU A 107 11.39 -2.63 2.47
C LEU A 107 12.55 -3.45 1.91
N GLN A 108 12.31 -4.70 1.54
CA GLN A 108 13.31 -5.52 0.87
C GLN A 108 13.61 -5.01 -0.54
N LEU A 109 12.57 -4.68 -1.31
CA LEU A 109 12.75 -4.10 -2.65
C LEU A 109 13.52 -2.79 -2.62
N LEU A 110 13.29 -1.94 -1.61
CA LEU A 110 14.06 -0.72 -1.42
C LEU A 110 15.56 -0.96 -1.23
N LYS A 111 15.95 -2.03 -0.52
CA LYS A 111 17.37 -2.37 -0.29
C LYS A 111 18.08 -2.90 -1.53
N GLU A 112 17.32 -3.37 -2.51
CA GLU A 112 17.81 -4.03 -3.71
C GLU A 112 17.88 -3.09 -4.93
N GLN A 113 17.43 -1.84 -4.81
CA GLN A 113 17.26 -0.87 -5.90
C GLN A 113 18.27 0.29 -5.90
#